data_AF-A0A3D5Q5F4-F1
#
_entry.id   AF-A0A3D5Q5F4-F1
#
_cell.length_a   1.000
_cell.length_b   1.000
_cell.length_c   1.000
_cell.angle_alpha   90.00
_cell.angle_beta   90.00
_cell.angle_gamma   90.00
#
_symmetry.space_group_name_H-M   'P 1'
#
loop_
_entity.id
_entity.type
_entity.pdbx_description
1 polymer ?
#
loop_
_entity_poly.entity_id
_entity_poly.type
_entity_poly.pdbx_seq_one_letter_code
_entity_poly.pdbx_strand_id
1 'polypeptide(L)'
;MSNTPQIKIPATYMRGGTSKGVFFRLQDLPEAAQKPGEARNKLLMRVIGSPDPYQKQIDGMGGASSSTSKTVILAEPTQPDHDVDYLFGQVGIDKPFVDWSGNCGNLTAAVGAFAINGGFVAKDRIPENGTCTVRIWQANIKKTIVAKVPITNGEVQETGDFELDGVTFPAAEVQVEFMDPADGEGAMFPTGNLVDELEVPGIGTLQATMINAGIPTIFINAEDIGYKGTELQDDINSDPEALVRFETIRAHGAVKMGLIRHVEEASARQHTPKVAFVAKPQEYLSSSGKSIGVKDVDVLVRALSMGKLHHA
;
A
#
# COMPACT_ATOMS: atom_id res chain seq x y z
N MET A 1 31.24 9.62 -13.16
CA MET A 1 32.21 8.63 -12.64
C MET A 1 32.12 7.39 -13.49
N SER A 2 33.10 7.13 -14.35
CA SER A 2 33.09 5.94 -15.22
C SER A 2 33.95 4.84 -14.58
N ASN A 3 33.29 3.73 -14.23
CA ASN A 3 33.85 2.42 -13.85
C ASN A 3 34.06 2.10 -12.36
N THR A 4 33.20 2.59 -11.46
CA THR A 4 33.11 2.01 -10.10
C THR A 4 32.22 0.75 -10.14
N PRO A 5 32.62 -0.39 -9.55
CA PRO A 5 31.75 -1.56 -9.44
C PRO A 5 30.44 -1.24 -8.72
N GLN A 6 29.39 -2.02 -9.02
CA GLN A 6 28.13 -1.93 -8.27
C GLN A 6 28.36 -2.26 -6.79
N ILE A 7 27.73 -1.49 -5.90
CA ILE A 7 27.67 -1.83 -4.49
C ILE A 7 26.72 -3.01 -4.26
N LYS A 8 26.94 -3.75 -3.19
CA LYS A 8 26.05 -4.84 -2.75
C LYS A 8 25.41 -4.42 -1.43
N ILE A 9 24.09 -4.50 -1.36
CA ILE A 9 23.31 -4.14 -0.17
C ILE A 9 22.45 -5.35 0.20
N PRO A 10 22.57 -5.87 1.44
CA PRO A 10 21.69 -6.93 1.92
C PRO A 10 20.21 -6.50 1.83
N ALA A 11 19.39 -7.35 1.24
CA ALA A 11 17.97 -7.11 1.05
C ALA A 11 17.22 -8.43 0.89
N THR A 12 15.91 -8.41 1.16
CA THR A 12 15.01 -9.54 0.91
C THR A 12 13.87 -9.08 0.02
N TYR A 13 13.57 -9.84 -1.03
CA TYR A 13 12.43 -9.56 -1.90
C TYR A 13 11.27 -10.47 -1.48
N MET A 14 10.17 -9.87 -1.03
CA MET A 14 9.04 -10.62 -0.45
C MET A 14 7.72 -10.25 -1.11
N ARG A 15 6.82 -11.24 -1.14
CA ARG A 15 5.39 -11.00 -1.31
C ARG A 15 4.77 -10.79 0.07
N GLY A 16 3.98 -9.73 0.21
CA GLY A 16 3.07 -9.54 1.34
C GLY A 16 1.68 -9.24 0.79
N GLY A 17 0.69 -10.05 1.18
CA GLY A 17 -0.64 -10.02 0.57
C GLY A 17 -0.55 -10.13 -0.96
N THR A 18 -1.20 -9.19 -1.66
CA THR A 18 -1.22 -9.08 -3.13
C THR A 18 -0.18 -8.08 -3.68
N SER A 19 0.88 -7.79 -2.91
CA SER A 19 1.98 -6.88 -3.29
C SER A 19 3.35 -7.55 -3.18
N LYS A 20 4.34 -7.00 -3.90
CA LYS A 20 5.76 -7.38 -3.76
C LYS A 20 6.58 -6.14 -3.45
N GLY A 21 7.61 -6.30 -2.61
CA GLY A 21 8.51 -5.21 -2.25
C GLY A 21 9.91 -5.69 -1.90
N VAL A 22 10.87 -4.75 -1.96
CA VAL A 22 12.25 -4.97 -1.51
C VAL A 22 12.38 -4.47 -0.06
N PHE A 23 12.75 -5.37 0.84
CA PHE A 23 12.88 -5.14 2.27
C PHE A 23 14.35 -4.99 2.65
N PHE A 24 14.62 -4.00 3.50
CA PHE A 24 15.93 -3.69 4.02
C PHE A 24 15.89 -3.58 5.54
N ARG A 25 16.97 -3.97 6.21
CA ARG A 25 17.24 -3.48 7.55
C ARG A 25 17.96 -2.14 7.45
N LEU A 26 17.62 -1.20 8.31
CA LEU A 26 18.21 0.14 8.27
C LEU A 26 19.74 0.11 8.34
N GLN A 27 20.28 -0.74 9.23
CA GLN A 27 21.72 -0.91 9.43
C GLN A 27 22.47 -1.52 8.24
N ASP A 28 21.77 -2.20 7.33
CA ASP A 28 22.37 -2.80 6.13
C ASP A 28 22.48 -1.79 4.98
N LEU A 29 21.79 -0.65 5.08
CA LEU A 29 21.88 0.41 4.08
C LEU A 29 23.24 1.15 4.17
N PRO A 30 23.75 1.69 3.05
CA PRO A 30 24.88 2.62 3.08
C PRO A 30 24.61 3.78 4.05
N GLU A 31 25.64 4.24 4.76
CA GLU A 31 25.52 5.27 5.83
C GLU A 31 24.70 6.49 5.38
N ALA A 32 24.94 7.00 4.17
CA ALA A 32 24.22 8.14 3.62
C ALA A 32 22.70 7.88 3.43
N ALA A 33 22.28 6.62 3.28
CA ALA A 33 20.88 6.21 3.16
C ALA A 33 20.25 5.76 4.48
N GLN A 34 21.01 5.70 5.59
CA GLN A 34 20.47 5.39 6.92
C GLN A 34 19.66 6.53 7.54
N LYS A 35 19.71 7.74 6.96
CA LYS A 35 18.83 8.85 7.33
C LYS A 35 17.83 9.14 6.19
N PRO A 36 16.61 9.61 6.50
CA PRO A 36 15.69 10.11 5.47
C PRO A 36 16.36 11.23 4.66
N GLY A 37 16.21 11.19 3.33
CA GLY A 37 16.76 12.22 2.46
C GLY A 37 17.05 11.75 1.05
N GLU A 38 17.70 12.62 0.29
CA GLU A 38 17.94 12.44 -1.15
C GLU A 38 18.77 11.18 -1.46
N ALA A 39 19.79 10.88 -0.65
CA ALA A 39 20.63 9.69 -0.85
C ALA A 39 19.83 8.38 -0.71
N ARG A 40 18.96 8.29 0.30
CA ARG A 40 18.03 7.16 0.45
C ARG A 40 17.09 7.07 -0.74
N ASN A 41 16.45 8.17 -1.12
CA ASN A 41 15.52 8.18 -2.25
C ASN A 41 16.20 7.73 -3.55
N LYS A 42 17.39 8.26 -3.86
CA LYS A 42 18.19 7.87 -5.03
C LYS A 42 18.54 6.38 -5.02
N LEU A 43 18.95 5.86 -3.86
CA LEU A 43 19.24 4.44 -3.71
C LEU A 43 18.00 3.58 -4.02
N LEU A 44 16.88 3.86 -3.36
CA LEU A 44 15.66 3.05 -3.50
C LEU A 44 15.08 3.14 -4.91
N MET A 45 15.10 4.32 -5.53
CA MET A 45 14.73 4.50 -6.93
C MET A 45 15.61 3.65 -7.84
N ARG A 46 16.94 3.65 -7.64
CA ARG A 46 17.85 2.86 -8.47
C ARG A 46 17.66 1.36 -8.28
N VAL A 47 17.40 0.89 -7.05
CA VAL A 47 17.07 -0.51 -6.75
C VAL A 47 15.82 -0.95 -7.51
N ILE A 48 14.78 -0.12 -7.49
CA ILE A 48 13.51 -0.43 -8.14
C ILE A 48 13.59 -0.28 -9.67
N GLY A 49 14.51 0.54 -10.19
CA GLY A 49 14.64 0.80 -11.62
C GLY A 49 13.84 2.02 -12.07
N SER A 50 13.79 3.06 -11.24
CA SER A 50 13.05 4.31 -11.49
C SER A 50 13.98 5.55 -11.45
N PRO A 51 13.59 6.67 -12.10
CA PRO A 51 12.48 6.79 -13.03
C PRO A 51 12.77 6.04 -14.34
N ASP A 52 11.77 5.35 -14.87
CA ASP A 52 11.86 4.61 -16.13
C ASP A 52 10.92 5.21 -17.19
N PRO A 53 11.45 5.87 -18.24
CA PRO A 53 10.62 6.40 -19.33
C PRO A 53 9.89 5.30 -20.11
N TYR A 54 10.36 4.05 -20.05
CA TYR A 54 9.70 2.91 -20.70
C TYR A 54 8.57 2.33 -19.85
N GLN A 55 8.48 2.71 -18.58
CA GLN A 55 7.50 2.19 -17.61
C GLN A 55 7.48 0.65 -17.56
N LYS A 56 8.67 0.03 -17.60
CA LYS A 56 8.87 -1.42 -17.51
C LYS A 56 9.71 -1.85 -16.31
N GLN A 57 10.50 -0.94 -15.74
CA GLN A 57 11.44 -1.18 -14.64
C GLN A 57 12.41 -2.35 -14.91
N ILE A 58 12.75 -2.57 -16.19
CA ILE A 58 13.61 -3.69 -16.64
C ILE A 58 15.00 -3.68 -15.99
N ASP A 59 15.52 -2.50 -15.67
CA ASP A 59 16.84 -2.32 -15.05
C ASP A 59 16.74 -2.19 -13.52
N GLY A 60 15.81 -2.91 -12.89
CA GLY A 60 15.63 -2.91 -11.44
C GLY A 60 14.71 -4.03 -10.93
N MET A 61 14.39 -3.97 -9.64
CA MET A 61 13.55 -4.97 -8.96
C MET A 61 12.04 -4.70 -9.08
N GLY A 62 11.67 -3.53 -9.61
CA GLY A 62 10.29 -3.14 -9.82
C GLY A 62 9.60 -3.98 -10.89
N GLY A 63 8.29 -4.15 -10.77
CA GLY A 63 7.49 -4.90 -11.74
C GLY A 63 6.53 -4.03 -12.55
N ALA A 64 6.81 -2.73 -12.69
CA ALA A 64 6.03 -1.76 -13.46
C ALA A 64 4.53 -1.65 -13.08
N SER A 65 4.20 -1.92 -11.82
CA SER A 65 2.87 -1.64 -11.26
C SER A 65 3.02 -1.00 -9.87
N SER A 66 1.99 -0.29 -9.40
CA SER A 66 2.02 0.30 -8.06
C SER A 66 2.17 -0.77 -6.97
N SER A 67 1.65 -1.98 -7.20
CA SER A 67 1.72 -3.16 -6.30
C SER A 67 3.09 -3.85 -6.28
N THR A 68 3.99 -3.51 -7.24
CA THR A 68 5.33 -4.10 -7.38
C THR A 68 6.47 -3.08 -7.41
N SER A 69 6.18 -1.78 -7.25
CA SER A 69 7.15 -0.68 -7.16
C SER A 69 7.24 -0.16 -5.71
N LYS A 70 7.65 -1.03 -4.80
CA LYS A 70 7.56 -0.83 -3.34
C LYS A 70 8.86 -1.15 -2.63
N THR A 71 9.20 -0.34 -1.64
CA THR A 71 10.35 -0.55 -0.76
C THR A 71 9.93 -0.48 0.70
N VAL A 72 10.60 -1.26 1.54
CA VAL A 72 10.37 -1.35 2.98
C VAL A 72 11.69 -1.25 3.70
N ILE A 73 11.74 -0.43 4.74
CA ILE A 73 12.88 -0.35 5.66
C ILE A 73 12.37 -0.68 7.06
N LEU A 74 12.97 -1.69 7.70
CA LEU A 74 12.78 -1.98 9.11
C LEU A 74 13.97 -1.48 9.93
N ALA A 75 13.69 -0.95 11.11
CA ALA A 75 14.68 -0.44 12.05
C ALA A 75 14.36 -0.88 13.48
N GLU A 76 15.34 -0.74 14.36
CA GLU A 76 15.13 -0.87 15.81
C GLU A 76 13.96 0.00 16.27
N PRO A 77 13.15 -0.47 17.25
CA PRO A 77 11.96 0.23 17.67
C PRO A 77 12.31 1.57 18.33
N THR A 78 11.62 2.64 17.93
CA THR A 78 11.75 3.97 18.55
C THR A 78 10.64 4.29 19.54
N GLN A 79 9.57 3.48 19.56
CA GLN A 79 8.45 3.60 20.47
C GLN A 79 8.47 2.50 21.54
N PRO A 80 8.01 2.80 22.77
CA PRO A 80 7.81 1.77 23.79
C PRO A 80 6.79 0.74 23.29
N ASP A 81 6.90 -0.49 23.79
CA ASP A 81 5.99 -1.61 23.49
C ASP A 81 5.89 -2.01 22.00
N HIS A 82 6.86 -1.63 21.18
CA HIS A 82 7.00 -2.08 19.80
C HIS A 82 8.29 -2.89 19.63
N ASP A 83 8.27 -3.80 18.66
CA ASP A 83 9.40 -4.67 18.34
C ASP A 83 10.21 -4.13 17.16
N VAL A 84 9.58 -3.37 16.27
CA VAL A 84 10.22 -2.89 15.05
C VAL A 84 9.55 -1.62 14.54
N ASP A 85 10.36 -0.71 14.01
CA ASP A 85 9.89 0.44 13.24
C ASP A 85 9.80 0.07 11.76
N TYR A 86 8.65 0.36 11.14
CA TYR A 86 8.36 0.08 9.74
C TYR A 86 8.17 1.37 8.94
N LEU A 87 9.04 1.57 7.94
CA LEU A 87 8.88 2.59 6.90
C LEU A 87 8.55 1.97 5.53
N PHE A 88 7.53 2.51 4.91
CA PHE A 88 7.09 2.20 3.55
C PHE A 88 7.44 3.34 2.59
N GLY A 89 8.08 3.01 1.48
CA GLY A 89 8.33 3.93 0.36
C GLY A 89 7.67 3.42 -0.93
N GLN A 90 6.66 4.16 -1.42
CA GLN A 90 6.09 3.93 -2.76
C GLN A 90 6.98 4.63 -3.79
N VAL A 91 7.60 3.87 -4.67
CA VAL A 91 8.50 4.42 -5.69
C VAL A 91 7.70 4.74 -6.95
N GLY A 92 7.81 5.98 -7.43
CA GLY A 92 7.24 6.40 -8.72
C GLY A 92 7.85 5.61 -9.88
N ILE A 93 7.04 5.22 -10.86
CA ILE A 93 7.54 4.46 -12.03
C ILE A 93 8.22 5.42 -13.01
N ASP A 94 7.51 6.49 -13.38
CA ASP A 94 7.87 7.47 -14.40
C ASP A 94 8.62 8.70 -13.85
N LYS A 95 8.43 9.03 -12.58
CA LYS A 95 8.98 10.23 -11.93
C LYS A 95 10.03 9.89 -10.87
N PRO A 96 11.05 10.75 -10.67
CA PRO A 96 12.11 10.54 -9.69
C PRO A 96 11.65 10.89 -8.26
N PHE A 97 10.69 10.15 -7.72
CA PHE A 97 10.23 10.34 -6.34
C PHE A 97 9.97 9.03 -5.60
N VAL A 98 10.08 9.12 -4.28
CA VAL A 98 9.61 8.09 -3.34
C VAL A 98 8.62 8.77 -2.39
N ASP A 99 7.40 8.26 -2.35
CA ASP A 99 6.35 8.75 -1.48
C ASP A 99 6.37 7.99 -0.15
N TRP A 100 6.47 8.75 0.94
CA TRP A 100 6.54 8.26 2.31
C TRP A 100 5.28 8.63 3.12
N SER A 101 4.22 9.11 2.48
CA SER A 101 3.03 9.69 3.14
C SER A 101 2.03 8.67 3.67
N GLY A 102 2.19 7.39 3.34
CA GLY A 102 1.19 6.37 3.67
C GLY A 102 1.80 5.03 4.10
N ASN A 103 0.91 4.11 4.45
CA ASN A 103 1.21 2.72 4.76
C ASN A 103 0.93 1.81 3.54
N CYS A 104 1.46 0.59 3.56
CA CYS A 104 1.07 -0.49 2.64
C CYS A 104 0.58 -1.70 3.44
N GLY A 105 -0.74 -1.78 3.68
CA GLY A 105 -1.34 -2.86 4.49
C GLY A 105 -1.02 -4.27 3.99
N ASN A 106 -0.96 -4.48 2.67
CA ASN A 106 -0.54 -5.74 2.07
C ASN A 106 0.86 -6.20 2.55
N LEU A 107 1.82 -5.29 2.61
CA LEU A 107 3.20 -5.64 2.97
C LEU A 107 3.37 -5.84 4.48
N THR A 108 2.38 -5.47 5.31
CA THR A 108 2.49 -5.63 6.77
C THR A 108 2.62 -7.10 7.20
N ALA A 109 1.97 -8.05 6.50
CA ALA A 109 2.16 -9.48 6.76
C ALA A 109 3.64 -9.90 6.56
N ALA A 110 4.29 -9.40 5.50
CA ALA A 110 5.69 -9.65 5.24
C ALA A 110 6.62 -8.88 6.21
N VAL A 111 6.21 -7.71 6.71
CA VAL A 111 6.95 -6.97 7.76
C VAL A 111 7.08 -7.81 9.02
N GLY A 112 6.01 -8.47 9.48
CA GLY A 112 6.07 -9.34 10.65
C GLY A 112 7.09 -10.47 10.49
N ALA A 113 7.04 -11.18 9.36
CA ALA A 113 8.00 -12.24 9.04
C ALA A 113 9.44 -11.72 8.91
N PHE A 114 9.64 -10.60 8.20
CA PHE A 114 10.96 -9.98 8.04
C PHE A 114 11.52 -9.43 9.36
N ALA A 115 10.68 -8.99 10.30
CA ALA A 115 11.11 -8.54 11.61
C ALA A 115 11.71 -9.69 12.43
N ILE A 116 11.09 -10.87 12.38
CA ILE A 116 11.56 -12.09 13.04
C ILE A 116 12.89 -12.55 12.41
N ASN A 117 12.89 -12.77 11.09
CA ASN A 117 14.07 -13.22 10.35
C ASN A 117 15.22 -12.21 10.38
N GLY A 118 14.89 -10.92 10.47
CA GLY A 118 15.84 -9.80 10.53
C GLY A 118 16.48 -9.58 11.90
N GLY A 119 15.97 -10.27 12.94
CA GLY A 119 16.48 -10.22 14.31
C GLY A 119 15.96 -9.05 15.15
N PHE A 120 14.86 -8.41 14.76
CA PHE A 120 14.26 -7.30 15.50
C PHE A 120 13.35 -7.75 16.66
N VAL A 121 12.82 -8.97 16.57
CA VAL A 121 11.98 -9.53 17.64
C VAL A 121 12.86 -10.25 18.67
N ALA A 122 12.66 -9.93 19.95
CA ALA A 122 13.39 -10.57 21.05
C ALA A 122 13.16 -12.10 21.06
N LYS A 123 14.24 -12.87 21.21
CA LYS A 123 14.22 -14.34 21.06
C LYS A 123 13.28 -15.05 22.02
N ASP A 124 13.11 -14.53 23.23
CA ASP A 124 12.20 -15.05 24.25
C ASP A 124 10.71 -14.88 23.87
N ARG A 125 10.41 -14.02 22.89
CA ARG A 125 9.07 -13.82 22.33
C ARG A 125 8.80 -14.66 21.08
N ILE A 126 9.80 -15.37 20.57
CA ILE A 126 9.66 -16.28 19.43
C ILE A 126 9.52 -17.70 20.01
N PRO A 127 8.31 -18.32 19.97
CA PRO A 127 8.13 -19.67 20.48
C PRO A 127 8.82 -20.70 19.57
N GLU A 128 9.13 -21.89 20.09
CA GLU A 128 9.60 -23.00 19.25
C GLU A 128 8.52 -23.42 18.21
N ASN A 129 7.25 -23.44 18.62
CA ASN A 129 6.11 -23.67 17.74
C ASN A 129 4.92 -22.84 18.23
N GLY A 130 4.09 -22.33 17.32
CA GLY A 130 2.87 -21.58 17.65
C GLY A 130 2.78 -20.26 16.89
N THR A 131 2.53 -19.16 17.60
CA THR A 131 2.35 -17.83 16.98
C THR A 131 3.21 -16.80 17.69
N CYS A 132 4.03 -16.07 16.93
CA CYS A 132 4.74 -14.89 17.40
C CYS A 132 3.90 -13.64 17.10
N THR A 133 3.63 -12.84 18.14
CA THR A 133 2.92 -11.56 17.99
C THR A 133 3.93 -10.43 17.84
N VAL A 134 4.08 -9.91 16.62
CA VAL A 134 4.99 -8.81 16.29
C VAL A 134 4.25 -7.48 16.37
N ARG A 135 4.74 -6.57 17.20
CA ARG A 135 4.19 -5.22 17.39
C ARG A 135 4.98 -4.25 16.54
N ILE A 136 4.35 -3.75 15.49
CA ILE A 136 4.99 -2.97 14.43
C ILE A 136 4.60 -1.50 14.63
N TRP A 137 5.60 -0.63 14.77
CA TRP A 137 5.37 0.81 14.71
C TRP A 137 5.43 1.25 13.25
N GLN A 138 4.27 1.57 12.67
CA GLN A 138 4.18 2.12 11.32
C GLN A 138 4.62 3.59 11.37
N ALA A 139 5.86 3.88 10.97
CA ALA A 139 6.48 5.19 11.16
C ALA A 139 6.03 6.26 10.14
N ASN A 140 5.45 5.89 9.00
CA ASN A 140 4.85 6.84 8.05
C ASN A 140 3.61 7.51 8.64
N ILE A 141 2.72 6.71 9.24
CA ILE A 141 1.42 7.16 9.75
C ILE A 141 1.34 7.21 11.28
N LYS A 142 2.41 6.80 11.97
CA LYS A 142 2.52 6.78 13.43
C LYS A 142 1.42 5.95 14.10
N LYS A 143 1.29 4.70 13.67
CA LYS A 143 0.27 3.76 14.16
C LYS A 143 0.84 2.40 14.53
N THR A 144 0.23 1.77 15.51
CA THR A 144 0.52 0.38 15.87
C THR A 144 -0.18 -0.56 14.92
N ILE A 145 0.56 -1.53 14.41
CA ILE A 145 0.01 -2.68 13.69
C ILE A 145 0.52 -3.95 14.38
N VAL A 146 -0.36 -4.93 14.56
CA VAL A 146 0.02 -6.22 15.13
C VAL A 146 -0.03 -7.28 14.04
N ALA A 147 1.05 -8.06 13.88
CA ALA A 147 1.10 -9.21 13.00
C ALA A 147 1.25 -10.48 13.82
N LYS A 148 0.32 -11.43 13.64
CA LYS A 148 0.36 -12.76 14.26
C LYS A 148 1.00 -13.73 13.28
N VAL A 149 2.31 -13.93 13.43
CA VAL A 149 3.13 -14.72 12.51
C VAL A 149 3.23 -16.16 13.03
N PRO A 150 2.81 -17.18 12.27
CA PRO A 150 2.96 -18.57 12.68
C PRO A 150 4.43 -18.99 12.67
N ILE A 151 4.83 -19.79 13.67
CA ILE A 151 6.20 -20.25 13.91
C ILE A 151 6.21 -21.79 14.00
N THR A 152 7.19 -22.41 13.35
CA THR A 152 7.46 -23.85 13.42
C THR A 152 8.97 -24.09 13.52
N ASN A 153 9.39 -24.89 14.51
CA ASN A 153 10.80 -25.15 14.83
C ASN A 153 11.66 -23.87 14.98
N GLY A 154 11.11 -22.86 15.66
CA GLY A 154 11.76 -21.57 15.91
C GLY A 154 11.85 -20.64 14.70
N GLU A 155 11.32 -21.05 13.54
CA GLU A 155 11.38 -20.31 12.27
C GLU A 155 9.99 -19.87 11.79
N VAL A 156 9.93 -18.82 10.96
CA VAL A 156 8.66 -18.39 10.36
C VAL A 156 8.06 -19.51 9.49
N GLN A 157 6.82 -19.88 9.76
CA GLN A 157 6.05 -20.80 8.92
C GLN A 157 5.50 -20.03 7.72
N GLU A 158 6.14 -20.14 6.56
CA GLU A 158 5.74 -19.42 5.35
C GLU A 158 4.71 -20.18 4.49
N THR A 159 4.80 -21.50 4.45
CA THR A 159 3.90 -22.36 3.64
C THR A 159 2.64 -22.73 4.41
N GLY A 160 1.55 -23.02 3.68
CA GLY A 160 0.26 -23.37 4.28
C GLY A 160 -0.80 -23.55 3.20
N ASP A 161 -2.05 -23.67 3.62
CA ASP A 161 -3.23 -23.91 2.78
C ASP A 161 -4.19 -22.70 2.72
N PHE A 162 -3.84 -21.57 3.35
CA PHE A 162 -4.64 -20.35 3.28
C PHE A 162 -4.53 -19.72 1.90
N GLU A 163 -5.69 -19.55 1.25
CA GLU A 163 -5.82 -18.87 -0.02
C GLU A 163 -6.22 -17.40 0.18
N LEU A 164 -5.64 -16.52 -0.62
CA LEU A 164 -5.99 -15.10 -0.67
C LEU A 164 -6.27 -14.74 -2.13
N ASP A 165 -7.47 -14.23 -2.43
CA ASP A 165 -7.81 -13.78 -3.77
C ASP A 165 -6.77 -12.76 -4.28
N GLY A 166 -6.26 -12.95 -5.49
CA GLY A 166 -5.14 -12.20 -6.06
C GLY A 166 -3.74 -12.75 -5.73
N VAL A 167 -3.64 -13.81 -4.93
CA VAL A 167 -2.41 -14.59 -4.71
C VAL A 167 -2.54 -15.97 -5.35
N THR A 168 -1.58 -16.34 -6.18
CA THR A 168 -1.67 -17.54 -7.03
C THR A 168 -1.58 -18.86 -6.25
N PHE A 169 -0.80 -18.90 -5.17
CA PHE A 169 -0.52 -20.12 -4.42
C PHE A 169 -0.82 -19.91 -2.94
N PRO A 170 -1.35 -20.93 -2.24
CA PRO A 170 -1.64 -20.83 -0.82
C PRO A 170 -0.35 -20.68 0.00
N ALA A 171 -0.50 -20.12 1.19
CA ALA A 171 0.58 -19.87 2.14
C ALA A 171 0.05 -20.00 3.58
N ALA A 172 0.90 -19.78 4.58
CA ALA A 172 0.42 -19.67 5.94
C ALA A 172 -0.42 -18.39 6.12
N GLU A 173 -1.50 -18.48 6.90
CA GLU A 173 -2.29 -17.31 7.29
C GLU A 173 -1.49 -16.42 8.25
N VAL A 174 -1.45 -15.12 7.98
CA VAL A 174 -0.90 -14.11 8.90
C VAL A 174 -2.01 -13.10 9.20
N GLN A 175 -2.54 -13.16 10.42
CA GLN A 175 -3.55 -12.22 10.87
C GLN A 175 -2.89 -10.88 11.19
N VAL A 176 -3.48 -9.80 10.68
CA VAL A 176 -2.99 -8.43 10.86
C VAL A 176 -4.08 -7.57 11.50
N GLU A 177 -3.73 -6.86 12.58
CA GLU A 177 -4.64 -5.99 13.32
C GLU A 177 -4.13 -4.54 13.23
N PHE A 178 -4.94 -3.65 12.65
CA PHE A 178 -4.64 -2.23 12.57
C PHE A 178 -5.25 -1.52 13.79
N MET A 179 -4.43 -1.16 14.76
CA MET A 179 -4.89 -0.59 16.03
C MET A 179 -5.17 0.91 15.87
N ASP A 180 -6.32 1.36 16.39
CA ASP A 180 -6.78 2.75 16.32
C ASP A 180 -6.53 3.40 14.94
N PRO A 181 -7.12 2.84 13.86
CA PRO A 181 -6.73 3.14 12.49
C PRO A 181 -7.08 4.57 12.06
N ALA A 182 -7.95 5.26 12.80
CA ALA A 182 -8.22 6.68 12.63
C ALA A 182 -6.99 7.51 13.04
N ASP A 183 -6.55 8.44 12.21
CA ASP A 183 -5.39 9.28 12.50
C ASP A 183 -5.54 9.99 13.85
N GLY A 184 -4.52 9.94 14.74
CA GLY A 184 -4.71 10.18 16.18
C GLY A 184 -5.46 11.47 16.53
N GLU A 185 -4.89 12.63 16.18
CA GLU A 185 -5.51 13.96 16.36
C GLU A 185 -6.42 14.36 15.19
N GLY A 186 -6.52 13.54 14.14
CA GLY A 186 -7.34 13.80 12.97
C GLY A 186 -8.75 13.22 13.13
N ALA A 187 -9.77 13.94 12.67
CA ALA A 187 -11.11 13.36 12.62
C ALA A 187 -11.16 12.18 11.64
N MET A 188 -11.74 11.05 12.06
CA MET A 188 -12.00 9.89 11.19
C MET A 188 -12.72 10.31 9.90
N PHE A 189 -13.61 11.31 10.01
CA PHE A 189 -14.19 12.03 8.88
C PHE A 189 -13.66 13.47 8.90
N PRO A 190 -12.66 13.81 8.06
CA PRO A 190 -12.02 15.14 8.08
C PRO A 190 -12.98 16.31 7.83
N THR A 191 -14.10 16.05 7.15
CA THR A 191 -15.14 17.05 6.88
C THR A 191 -16.15 17.21 8.03
N GLY A 192 -16.14 16.29 9.00
CA GLY A 192 -17.15 16.17 10.04
C GLY A 192 -18.43 15.44 9.63
N ASN A 193 -18.56 15.04 8.35
CA ASN A 193 -19.76 14.38 7.82
C ASN A 193 -19.48 12.92 7.44
N LEU A 194 -20.49 12.06 7.58
CA LEU A 194 -20.41 10.68 7.06
C LEU A 194 -20.45 10.64 5.53
N VAL A 195 -21.23 11.54 4.94
CA VAL A 195 -21.39 11.72 3.50
C VAL A 195 -21.40 13.21 3.21
N ASP A 196 -20.66 13.61 2.19
CA ASP A 196 -20.55 14.96 1.67
C ASP A 196 -20.99 15.03 0.20
N GLU A 197 -21.47 16.20 -0.20
CA GLU A 197 -21.56 16.57 -1.61
C GLU A 197 -20.20 17.06 -2.11
N LEU A 198 -19.54 16.27 -2.96
CA LEU A 198 -18.26 16.62 -3.58
C LEU A 198 -18.52 17.24 -4.95
N GLU A 199 -18.37 18.56 -5.05
CA GLU A 199 -18.42 19.28 -6.32
C GLU A 199 -17.13 19.07 -7.11
N VAL A 200 -17.25 18.51 -8.32
CA VAL A 200 -16.13 18.27 -9.22
C VAL A 200 -16.41 18.93 -10.58
N PRO A 201 -15.69 20.01 -10.93
CA PRO A 201 -15.85 20.71 -12.19
C PRO A 201 -15.75 19.78 -13.40
N GLY A 202 -16.72 19.90 -14.32
CA GLY A 202 -16.80 19.06 -15.53
C GLY A 202 -17.40 17.67 -15.32
N ILE A 203 -17.69 17.27 -14.08
CA ILE A 203 -18.34 15.98 -13.77
C ILE A 203 -19.70 16.23 -13.12
N GLY A 204 -19.76 17.08 -12.10
CA GLY A 204 -20.96 17.37 -11.32
C GLY A 204 -20.72 17.18 -9.83
N THR A 205 -21.81 17.04 -9.08
CA THR A 205 -21.77 16.82 -7.63
C THR A 205 -21.96 15.34 -7.33
N LEU A 206 -21.02 14.75 -6.59
CA LEU A 206 -21.04 13.34 -6.22
C LEU A 206 -21.30 13.18 -4.72
N GLN A 207 -22.07 12.17 -4.32
CA GLN A 207 -22.13 11.78 -2.91
C GLN A 207 -20.84 11.03 -2.57
N ALA A 208 -20.11 11.52 -1.56
CA ALA A 208 -18.80 10.99 -1.21
C ALA A 208 -18.64 10.81 0.30
N THR A 209 -18.16 9.65 0.73
CA THR A 209 -17.60 9.47 2.07
C THR A 209 -16.09 9.69 1.99
N MET A 210 -15.60 10.65 2.78
CA MET A 210 -14.17 10.92 2.90
C MET A 210 -13.71 10.52 4.30
N ILE A 211 -12.96 9.43 4.37
CA ILE A 211 -12.55 8.81 5.64
C ILE A 211 -11.03 8.74 5.74
N ASN A 212 -10.49 8.97 6.93
CA ASN A 212 -9.07 8.82 7.25
C ASN A 212 -8.88 7.68 8.27
N ALA A 213 -9.02 6.44 7.79
CA ALA A 213 -8.78 5.23 8.57
C ALA A 213 -7.90 4.26 7.77
N GLY A 214 -6.72 3.93 8.28
CA GLY A 214 -5.69 3.17 7.55
C GLY A 214 -4.98 3.98 6.46
N ILE A 215 -5.73 4.54 5.51
CA ILE A 215 -5.26 5.52 4.53
C ILE A 215 -6.40 6.48 4.14
N PRO A 216 -6.14 7.79 3.96
CA PRO A 216 -7.16 8.72 3.50
C PRO A 216 -7.80 8.24 2.19
N THR A 217 -9.12 8.04 2.18
CA THR A 217 -9.85 7.45 1.05
C THR A 217 -11.16 8.19 0.79
N ILE A 218 -11.41 8.45 -0.49
CA ILE A 218 -12.66 8.99 -1.01
C ILE A 218 -13.45 7.82 -1.59
N PHE A 219 -14.62 7.55 -1.03
CA PHE A 219 -15.57 6.56 -1.54
C PHE A 219 -16.74 7.28 -2.22
N ILE A 220 -17.05 6.90 -3.45
CA ILE A 220 -18.19 7.39 -4.23
C ILE A 220 -19.04 6.23 -4.74
N ASN A 221 -20.31 6.44 -5.09
CA ASN A 221 -21.11 5.36 -5.68
C ASN A 221 -20.68 5.10 -7.12
N ALA A 222 -20.67 3.82 -7.51
CA ALA A 222 -20.36 3.42 -8.89
C ALA A 222 -21.38 4.02 -9.89
N GLU A 223 -22.67 4.01 -9.52
CA GLU A 223 -23.75 4.49 -10.39
C GLU A 223 -23.65 6.00 -10.70
N ASP A 224 -23.16 6.80 -9.74
CA ASP A 224 -22.99 8.26 -9.89
C ASP A 224 -21.92 8.62 -10.95
N ILE A 225 -21.04 7.68 -11.28
CA ILE A 225 -19.99 7.83 -12.30
C ILE A 225 -20.16 6.88 -13.49
N GLY A 226 -21.31 6.21 -13.59
CA GLY A 226 -21.68 5.36 -14.72
C GLY A 226 -21.05 3.96 -14.72
N TYR A 227 -20.60 3.46 -13.57
CA TYR A 227 -20.05 2.12 -13.39
C TYR A 227 -21.00 1.20 -12.61
N LYS A 228 -20.75 -0.10 -12.71
CA LYS A 228 -21.50 -1.16 -12.01
C LYS A 228 -20.86 -1.59 -10.69
N GLY A 229 -19.55 -1.36 -10.53
CA GLY A 229 -18.76 -1.90 -9.42
C GLY A 229 -18.11 -3.26 -9.72
N THR A 230 -18.39 -3.83 -10.89
CA THR A 230 -17.88 -5.15 -11.32
C THR A 230 -16.71 -5.04 -12.30
N GLU A 231 -16.30 -3.83 -12.68
CA GLU A 231 -15.25 -3.55 -13.67
C GLU A 231 -13.92 -4.24 -13.29
N LEU A 232 -13.19 -4.71 -14.29
CA LEU A 232 -11.82 -5.21 -14.18
C LEU A 232 -10.82 -4.18 -14.68
N GLN A 233 -9.52 -4.48 -14.58
CA GLN A 233 -8.47 -3.54 -14.94
C GLN A 233 -8.59 -3.05 -16.38
N ASP A 234 -8.90 -3.91 -17.34
CA ASP A 234 -8.95 -3.53 -18.76
C ASP A 234 -10.12 -2.59 -19.08
N ASP A 235 -11.19 -2.61 -18.28
CA ASP A 235 -12.36 -1.73 -18.44
C ASP A 235 -12.03 -0.27 -18.09
N ILE A 236 -11.00 -0.02 -17.27
CA ILE A 236 -10.66 1.32 -16.76
C ILE A 236 -9.24 1.74 -17.16
N ASN A 237 -8.25 0.85 -17.04
CA ASN A 237 -6.84 1.20 -17.24
C ASN A 237 -6.48 1.49 -18.70
N SER A 238 -7.34 1.04 -19.63
CA SER A 238 -7.22 1.27 -21.07
C SER A 238 -7.96 2.52 -21.55
N ASP A 239 -8.71 3.20 -20.66
CA ASP A 239 -9.49 4.40 -20.96
C ASP A 239 -8.83 5.64 -20.32
N PRO A 240 -8.08 6.46 -21.10
CA PRO A 240 -7.44 7.66 -20.59
C PRO A 240 -8.42 8.68 -20.01
N GLU A 241 -9.63 8.78 -20.55
CA GLU A 241 -10.64 9.73 -20.07
C GLU A 241 -11.16 9.32 -18.70
N ALA A 242 -11.40 8.02 -18.49
CA ALA A 242 -11.72 7.49 -17.17
C ALA A 242 -10.62 7.78 -16.14
N LEU A 243 -9.35 7.59 -16.50
CA LEU A 243 -8.23 7.85 -15.59
C LEU A 243 -8.11 9.33 -15.22
N VAL A 244 -8.29 10.24 -16.18
CA VAL A 244 -8.33 11.69 -15.93
C VAL A 244 -9.50 12.02 -15.00
N ARG A 245 -10.69 11.47 -15.27
CA ARG A 245 -11.89 11.68 -14.47
C ARG A 245 -11.68 11.28 -13.00
N PHE A 246 -11.11 10.10 -12.74
CA PHE A 246 -10.80 9.66 -11.38
C PHE A 246 -9.75 10.53 -10.69
N GLU A 247 -8.72 10.99 -11.42
CA GLU A 247 -7.72 11.89 -10.84
C GLU A 247 -8.33 13.25 -10.49
N THR A 248 -9.23 13.79 -11.31
CA THR A 248 -9.96 15.02 -11.00
C THR A 248 -10.80 14.87 -9.73
N ILE A 249 -11.57 13.78 -9.60
CA ILE A 249 -12.34 13.47 -8.39
C ILE A 249 -11.41 13.40 -7.17
N ARG A 250 -10.30 12.66 -7.29
CA ARG A 250 -9.33 12.47 -6.21
C ARG A 250 -8.72 13.79 -5.76
N ALA A 251 -8.31 14.66 -6.69
CA ALA A 251 -7.73 15.96 -6.39
C ALA A 251 -8.72 16.87 -5.64
N HIS A 252 -9.98 16.92 -6.08
CA HIS A 252 -11.01 17.71 -5.42
C HIS A 252 -11.37 17.15 -4.03
N GLY A 253 -11.47 15.83 -3.89
CA GLY A 253 -11.65 15.21 -2.58
C GLY A 253 -10.46 15.46 -1.65
N ALA A 254 -9.22 15.47 -2.15
CA ALA A 254 -8.04 15.80 -1.36
C ALA A 254 -8.07 17.24 -0.81
N VAL A 255 -8.54 18.20 -1.62
CA VAL A 255 -8.76 19.58 -1.16
C VAL A 255 -9.85 19.61 -0.09
N LYS A 256 -10.98 18.95 -0.32
CA LYS A 256 -12.11 18.93 0.63
C LYS A 256 -11.76 18.24 1.95
N MET A 257 -10.88 17.25 1.93
CA MET A 257 -10.31 16.60 3.13
C MET A 257 -9.26 17.46 3.85
N GLY A 258 -8.84 18.59 3.28
CA GLY A 258 -7.78 19.43 3.83
C GLY A 258 -6.36 18.85 3.70
N LEU A 259 -6.16 17.85 2.83
CA LEU A 259 -4.85 17.20 2.63
C LEU A 259 -3.91 18.02 1.72
N ILE A 260 -4.49 18.86 0.86
CA ILE A 260 -3.82 19.83 -0.03
C ILE A 260 -4.65 21.11 -0.07
N ARG A 261 -4.06 22.24 -0.45
CA ARG A 261 -4.79 23.53 -0.53
C ARG A 261 -5.35 23.79 -1.92
N HIS A 262 -4.60 23.40 -2.95
CA HIS A 262 -4.96 23.58 -4.34
C HIS A 262 -4.86 22.28 -5.13
N VAL A 263 -5.70 22.11 -6.15
CA VAL A 263 -5.80 20.86 -6.93
C VAL A 263 -4.50 20.52 -7.67
N GLU A 264 -3.68 21.52 -8.00
CA GLU A 264 -2.40 21.36 -8.68
C GLU A 264 -1.38 20.59 -7.83
N GLU A 265 -1.48 20.68 -6.50
CA GLU A 265 -0.63 19.95 -5.56
C GLU A 265 -0.84 18.43 -5.63
N ALA A 266 -2.00 17.98 -6.12
CA ALA A 266 -2.34 16.57 -6.24
C ALA A 266 -1.34 15.80 -7.12
N SER A 267 -0.75 16.46 -8.12
CA SER A 267 0.24 15.89 -9.04
C SER A 267 1.55 15.45 -8.36
N ALA A 268 1.90 16.11 -7.24
CA ALA A 268 3.04 15.79 -6.39
C ALA A 268 2.68 14.86 -5.22
N ARG A 269 1.38 14.61 -5.00
CA ARG A 269 0.84 13.76 -3.93
C ARG A 269 -0.10 12.69 -4.51
N GLN A 270 0.48 11.78 -5.27
CA GLN A 270 -0.26 10.73 -5.99
C GLN A 270 -0.63 9.54 -5.10
N HIS A 271 0.07 9.33 -3.98
CA HIS A 271 -0.19 8.17 -3.12
C HIS A 271 -1.44 8.35 -2.25
N THR A 272 -1.71 9.55 -1.74
CA THR A 272 -2.84 9.85 -0.85
C THR A 272 -3.56 11.15 -1.25
N PRO A 273 -4.89 11.23 -1.10
CA PRO A 273 -5.81 10.14 -0.74
C PRO A 273 -5.97 9.12 -1.87
N LYS A 274 -6.57 7.97 -1.56
CA LYS A 274 -7.10 7.03 -2.56
C LYS A 274 -8.49 7.47 -3.01
N VAL A 275 -8.88 7.03 -4.20
CA VAL A 275 -10.26 7.13 -4.67
C VAL A 275 -10.75 5.72 -4.98
N ALA A 276 -11.94 5.39 -4.48
CA ALA A 276 -12.60 4.12 -4.68
C ALA A 276 -14.08 4.36 -4.98
N PHE A 277 -14.67 3.46 -5.75
CA PHE A 277 -16.10 3.45 -6.00
C PHE A 277 -16.73 2.17 -5.46
N VAL A 278 -17.96 2.29 -4.97
CA VAL A 278 -18.69 1.24 -4.28
C VAL A 278 -20.02 0.93 -4.96
N ALA A 279 -20.43 -0.32 -4.89
CA ALA A 279 -21.73 -0.77 -5.38
C ALA A 279 -22.31 -1.86 -4.48
N LYS A 280 -23.61 -2.08 -4.60
CA LYS A 280 -24.28 -3.22 -3.97
C LYS A 280 -23.71 -4.54 -4.52
N PRO A 281 -23.80 -5.64 -3.76
CA PRO A 281 -23.42 -6.97 -4.24
C PRO A 281 -24.05 -7.29 -5.60
N GLN A 282 -23.20 -7.71 -6.54
CA GLN A 282 -23.59 -8.16 -7.86
C GLN A 282 -22.67 -9.32 -8.27
N GLU A 283 -23.21 -10.28 -9.01
CA GLU A 283 -22.41 -11.37 -9.57
C GLU A 283 -21.43 -10.83 -10.63
N TYR A 284 -20.18 -11.30 -10.57
CA TYR A 284 -19.16 -10.98 -11.57
C TYR A 284 -18.13 -12.10 -11.72
N LEU A 285 -17.41 -12.07 -12.83
CA LEU A 285 -16.27 -12.93 -13.07
C LEU A 285 -15.00 -12.20 -12.63
N SER A 286 -14.20 -12.79 -11.74
CA SER A 286 -12.94 -12.21 -11.29
C SER A 286 -11.89 -12.22 -12.41
N SER A 287 -10.78 -11.50 -12.19
CA SER A 287 -9.62 -11.53 -13.08
C SER A 287 -8.96 -12.92 -13.21
N SER A 288 -9.22 -13.84 -12.28
CA SER A 288 -8.78 -15.25 -12.38
C SER A 288 -9.78 -16.17 -13.08
N GLY A 289 -10.94 -15.64 -13.48
CA GLY A 289 -12.02 -16.44 -14.08
C GLY A 289 -12.91 -17.17 -13.07
N LYS A 290 -12.79 -16.87 -11.76
CA LYS A 290 -13.67 -17.40 -10.71
C LYS A 290 -14.97 -16.58 -10.69
N SER A 291 -16.12 -17.25 -10.68
CA SER A 291 -17.40 -16.57 -10.46
C SER A 291 -17.53 -16.19 -8.99
N ILE A 292 -17.86 -14.92 -8.72
CA ILE A 292 -18.15 -14.40 -7.39
C ILE A 292 -19.64 -14.10 -7.34
N GLY A 293 -20.36 -14.82 -6.49
CA GLY A 293 -21.80 -14.68 -6.34
C GLY A 293 -22.19 -13.52 -5.44
N VAL A 294 -23.43 -13.05 -5.60
CA VAL A 294 -24.03 -11.97 -4.78
C VAL A 294 -23.99 -12.30 -3.27
N LYS A 295 -24.00 -13.58 -2.90
CA LYS A 295 -23.98 -14.04 -1.50
C LYS A 295 -22.58 -14.18 -0.91
N ASP A 296 -21.54 -14.07 -1.73
CA ASP A 296 -20.15 -14.24 -1.29
C ASP A 296 -19.56 -12.92 -0.77
N VAL A 297 -20.26 -11.80 -0.99
CA VAL A 297 -19.79 -10.44 -0.66
C VAL A 297 -20.93 -9.57 -0.14
N ASP A 298 -20.61 -8.63 0.76
CA ASP A 298 -21.57 -7.64 1.28
C ASP A 298 -21.59 -6.33 0.47
N VAL A 299 -20.50 -6.03 -0.23
CA VAL A 299 -20.32 -4.81 -1.03
C VAL A 299 -19.26 -5.05 -2.11
N LEU A 300 -19.39 -4.37 -3.24
CA LEU A 300 -18.34 -4.30 -4.26
C LEU A 300 -17.54 -3.02 -4.08
N VAL A 301 -16.21 -3.13 -4.10
CA VAL A 301 -15.30 -1.99 -4.03
C VAL A 301 -14.26 -2.11 -5.13
N ARG A 302 -13.97 -0.98 -5.79
CA ARG A 302 -12.91 -0.85 -6.77
C ARG A 302 -12.11 0.41 -6.46
N ALA A 303 -10.80 0.26 -6.26
CA ALA A 303 -9.92 1.33 -5.83
C ALA A 303 -8.85 1.63 -6.87
N LEU A 304 -8.51 2.91 -7.01
CA LEU A 304 -7.40 3.36 -7.83
C LEU A 304 -6.18 3.67 -6.95
N SER A 305 -5.00 3.33 -7.46
CA SER A 305 -3.73 3.63 -6.83
C SER A 305 -2.70 4.03 -7.88
N MET A 306 -2.08 5.20 -7.70
CA MET A 306 -1.14 5.78 -8.67
C MET A 306 -1.75 5.93 -10.08
N GLY A 307 -3.00 6.41 -10.13
CA GLY A 307 -3.70 6.70 -11.39
C GLY A 307 -4.18 5.48 -12.18
N LYS A 308 -4.19 4.29 -11.58
CA LYS A 308 -4.66 3.05 -12.23
C LYS A 308 -5.56 2.26 -11.29
N LEU A 309 -6.53 1.53 -11.83
CA LEU A 309 -7.32 0.55 -11.10
C LEU A 309 -6.40 -0.54 -10.54
N HIS A 310 -6.48 -0.74 -9.23
CA HIS A 310 -5.74 -1.78 -8.53
C HIS A 310 -6.27 -3.17 -8.93
N HIS A 311 -5.39 -4.17 -8.93
CA HIS A 311 -5.70 -5.51 -9.48
C HIS A 311 -6.51 -6.40 -8.53
N ALA A 312 -6.55 -6.03 -7.25
CA ALA A 312 -7.21 -6.72 -6.14
C ALA A 312 -7.85 -5.72 -5.18
#